data_AF-A0A4R8TMZ4-F1
#
_entry.id   AF-A0A4R8TMZ4-F1
#
_cell.length_a   1.000
_cell.length_b   1.000
_cell.length_c   1.000
_cell.angle_alpha   90.00
_cell.angle_beta   90.00
_cell.angle_gamma   90.00
#
_symmetry.space_group_name_H-M   'P 1'
#
loop_
_entity.id
_entity.type
_entity.pdbx_description
1 polymer ?
#
loop_
_entity_poly.entity_id
_entity_poly.type
_entity_poly.pdbx_seq_one_letter_code
_entity_poly.pdbx_strand_id
1 'polypeptide(L)'
;MSAIGTLVFCVDCGNLLPASMGTEKNILVCDCCGAETKDTGSKTIVTQTKPSDFPSALRQKLQSNVQAVDKNINTEATISETCPKCGREEVRFTAVQLRSADEGSTIFYKCDCGYKWTQNN
;
A
#
# COMPACT_ATOMS: atom_id res chain seq x y z
N MET A 1 -0.49 -37.99 -12.04
CA MET A 1 -0.60 -36.66 -12.66
C MET A 1 0.52 -35.80 -12.09
N SER A 2 1.45 -35.32 -12.92
CA SER A 2 2.66 -34.62 -12.45
C SER A 2 2.78 -33.18 -12.96
N ALA A 3 1.68 -32.59 -13.42
CA ALA A 3 1.67 -31.24 -13.98
C ALA A 3 0.83 -30.27 -13.10
N ILE A 4 1.45 -29.16 -12.70
CA ILE A 4 0.83 -28.04 -11.97
C ILE A 4 0.94 -26.79 -12.84
N GLY A 5 -0.20 -26.30 -13.34
CA GLY A 5 -0.19 -25.22 -14.34
C GLY A 5 0.53 -25.66 -15.62
N THR A 6 1.56 -24.91 -16.01
CA THR A 6 2.47 -25.20 -17.14
C THR A 6 3.72 -25.97 -16.73
N LEU A 7 3.94 -26.17 -15.42
CA LEU A 7 5.12 -26.85 -14.90
C LEU A 7 4.87 -28.36 -14.83
N VAL A 8 5.85 -29.16 -15.26
CA VAL A 8 5.80 -30.62 -15.22
C VAL A 8 6.94 -31.14 -14.35
N PHE A 9 6.63 -32.07 -13.46
CA PHE A 9 7.59 -32.70 -12.55
C PHE A 9 7.81 -34.17 -12.91
N CYS A 10 9.01 -34.67 -12.65
CA CYS A 10 9.33 -36.08 -12.76
C CYS A 10 8.59 -36.88 -11.69
N VAL A 11 7.94 -37.99 -12.06
CA VAL A 11 7.20 -38.86 -11.13
C VAL A 11 8.15 -39.58 -10.17
N ASP A 12 9.35 -39.92 -10.65
CA ASP A 12 10.25 -40.82 -9.93
C ASP A 12 11.13 -40.09 -8.92
N CYS A 13 11.66 -38.92 -9.28
CA CYS A 13 12.57 -38.14 -8.42
C CYS A 13 12.01 -36.78 -7.97
N GLY A 14 10.85 -36.35 -8.47
CA GLY A 14 10.25 -35.07 -8.12
C GLY A 14 10.94 -33.83 -8.72
N ASN A 15 11.99 -34.00 -9.53
CA ASN A 15 12.68 -32.88 -10.17
C ASN A 15 11.79 -32.13 -11.17
N LEU A 16 12.00 -30.82 -11.32
CA LEU A 16 11.33 -30.00 -12.33
C LEU A 16 11.88 -30.34 -13.71
N LEU A 17 11.00 -30.75 -14.63
CA LEU A 17 11.39 -31.06 -16.01
C LEU A 17 11.57 -29.77 -16.83
N PRO A 18 12.45 -29.78 -17.84
CA PRO A 18 12.65 -28.62 -18.71
C PRO A 18 11.35 -28.24 -19.43
N ALA A 19 11.19 -26.95 -19.74
CA ALA A 19 10.07 -26.46 -20.52
C ALA A 19 10.03 -27.18 -21.88
N SER A 20 8.83 -27.58 -22.30
CA SER A 20 8.64 -28.28 -23.57
C SER A 20 9.08 -27.44 -24.74
N MET A 21 10.07 -27.93 -25.48
CA MET A 21 10.61 -27.28 -26.68
C MET A 21 9.81 -27.62 -27.96
N GLY A 22 8.61 -28.20 -27.84
CA GLY A 22 7.75 -28.52 -28.99
C GLY A 22 8.30 -29.64 -29.87
N THR A 23 9.00 -30.63 -29.30
CA THR A 23 9.45 -31.82 -30.06
C THR A 23 8.25 -32.64 -30.53
N GLU A 24 8.33 -33.25 -31.72
CA GLU A 24 7.24 -34.04 -32.35
C GLU A 24 6.63 -35.13 -31.46
N LYS A 25 7.35 -35.61 -30.44
CA LYS A 25 6.91 -36.69 -29.55
C LYS A 25 6.42 -36.24 -28.17
N ASN A 26 6.53 -34.95 -27.82
CA ASN A 26 6.17 -34.41 -26.49
C ASN A 26 6.76 -35.25 -25.33
N ILE A 27 8.06 -35.58 -25.40
CA ILE A 27 8.76 -36.35 -24.36
C ILE A 27 9.77 -35.43 -23.68
N LEU A 28 9.73 -35.41 -22.35
CA LEU A 28 10.67 -34.70 -21.47
C LEU A 28 11.53 -35.74 -20.76
N VAL A 29 12.85 -35.52 -20.76
CA VAL A 29 13.81 -36.37 -20.05
C VAL A 29 14.23 -35.66 -18.78
N CYS A 30 14.27 -36.39 -17.67
CA CYS A 30 14.74 -35.84 -16.40
C CYS A 30 16.26 -35.85 -16.32
N ASP A 31 16.89 -34.69 -16.11
CA ASP A 31 18.35 -34.57 -15.94
C ASP A 31 18.88 -35.25 -14.67
N CYS A 32 18.01 -35.51 -13.69
CA CYS A 32 18.41 -36.08 -12.39
C CYS A 32 18.40 -37.61 -12.39
N CYS A 33 17.38 -38.24 -13.00
CA CYS A 33 17.21 -39.71 -12.96
C CYS A 33 17.11 -40.37 -14.34
N GLY A 34 17.10 -39.59 -15.43
CA GLY A 34 16.98 -40.10 -16.80
C GLY A 34 15.58 -40.58 -17.20
N ALA A 35 14.59 -40.49 -16.32
CA ALA A 35 13.22 -40.93 -16.61
C ALA A 35 12.58 -40.10 -17.72
N GLU A 36 11.89 -40.78 -18.64
CA GLU A 36 11.12 -40.16 -19.72
C GLU A 36 9.67 -39.94 -19.29
N THR A 37 9.18 -38.71 -19.40
CA THR A 37 7.80 -38.33 -19.06
C THR A 37 7.17 -37.61 -20.24
N LYS A 38 5.90 -37.91 -20.55
CA LYS A 38 5.16 -37.17 -21.56
C LYS A 38 4.84 -35.76 -21.07
N ASP A 39 5.05 -34.78 -21.93
CA ASP A 39 4.68 -33.40 -21.65
C ASP A 39 3.15 -33.30 -21.50
N THR A 40 2.72 -32.99 -20.28
CA THR A 40 1.31 -32.75 -19.92
C THR A 40 1.11 -31.28 -19.51
N GLY A 41 2.12 -30.42 -19.73
CA GLY A 41 2.16 -29.01 -19.32
C GLY A 41 1.45 -28.06 -20.29
N SER A 42 0.86 -28.56 -21.39
CA SER A 42 0.14 -27.78 -22.40
C SER A 42 -1.23 -27.30 -21.89
N LYS A 43 -1.26 -26.57 -20.77
CA LYS A 43 -2.45 -25.95 -20.23
C LYS A 43 -2.35 -24.44 -20.39
N THR A 44 -3.39 -23.82 -20.95
CA THR A 44 -3.49 -22.37 -21.02
C THR A 44 -3.64 -21.80 -19.61
N ILE A 45 -2.69 -20.95 -19.18
CA ILE A 45 -2.80 -20.20 -17.92
C ILE A 45 -3.42 -18.84 -18.22
N VAL A 46 -4.47 -18.49 -17.48
CA VAL A 46 -5.05 -17.15 -17.49
C VAL A 46 -4.43 -16.35 -16.34
N THR A 47 -3.64 -15.34 -16.68
CA THR A 47 -3.11 -14.37 -15.70
C THR A 47 -3.93 -13.09 -15.72
N GLN A 48 -4.24 -12.55 -14.54
CA GLN A 48 -4.91 -11.26 -14.41
C GLN A 48 -4.04 -10.30 -13.61
N THR A 49 -3.99 -9.04 -14.04
CA THR A 49 -3.26 -7.97 -13.32
C THR A 49 -3.92 -7.70 -11.98
N LYS A 50 -3.13 -7.44 -10.94
CA LYS A 50 -3.70 -7.07 -9.64
C LYS A 50 -4.31 -5.68 -9.75
N PRO A 51 -5.40 -5.41 -9.02
CA PRO A 51 -5.98 -4.08 -9.10
C PRO A 51 -5.10 -2.96 -8.54
N SER A 52 -4.21 -3.29 -7.61
CA SER A 52 -3.19 -2.40 -7.05
C SER A 52 -2.13 -1.95 -8.06
N ASP A 53 -1.92 -2.70 -9.15
CA ASP A 53 -0.86 -2.42 -10.11
C ASP A 53 -1.13 -1.14 -10.92
N PHE A 54 -2.39 -0.69 -10.94
CA PHE A 54 -2.80 0.55 -11.59
C PHE A 54 -3.65 1.40 -10.64
N PRO A 55 -3.02 2.17 -9.72
CA PRO A 55 -3.73 3.08 -8.84
C PRO A 55 -4.31 4.25 -9.64
N SER A 56 -5.61 4.46 -9.56
CA SER A 56 -6.29 5.61 -10.17
C SER A 56 -7.40 6.12 -9.27
N ALA A 57 -7.76 7.40 -9.40
CA ALA A 57 -8.82 7.99 -8.58
C ALA A 57 -10.18 7.28 -8.77
N LEU A 58 -10.48 6.85 -10.00
CA LEU A 58 -11.68 6.05 -10.30
C LEU A 58 -11.61 4.67 -9.65
N ARG A 59 -10.45 4.01 -9.68
CA ARG A 59 -10.27 2.67 -9.11
C ARG A 59 -10.29 2.70 -7.58
N GLN A 60 -9.71 3.74 -6.97
CA GLN A 60 -9.85 3.98 -5.54
C GLN A 60 -11.32 4.13 -5.16
N LYS A 61 -12.09 4.98 -5.87
CA LYS A 61 -13.55 5.13 -5.62
C LYS A 61 -14.33 3.82 -5.76
N LEU A 62 -13.91 2.92 -6.64
CA LEU A 62 -14.55 1.60 -6.85
C LEU A 62 -14.14 0.55 -5.80
N GLN A 63 -12.98 0.69 -5.17
CA GLN A 63 -12.37 -0.35 -4.32
C GLN A 63 -12.31 0.02 -2.84
N SER A 64 -12.30 1.32 -2.51
CA SER A 64 -12.30 1.78 -1.13
C SER A 64 -13.73 1.79 -0.59
N ASN A 65 -14.06 0.81 0.26
CA ASN A 65 -15.21 0.92 1.17
C ASN A 65 -14.95 1.94 2.31
N VAL A 66 -13.73 2.48 2.39
CA VAL A 66 -13.36 3.55 3.31
C VAL A 66 -13.50 4.88 2.58
N GLN A 67 -14.29 5.76 3.16
CA GLN A 67 -14.44 7.14 2.70
C GLN A 67 -13.05 7.80 2.74
N ALA A 68 -12.56 8.28 1.60
CA ALA A 68 -11.36 9.10 1.57
C ALA A 68 -11.63 10.32 2.47
N VAL A 69 -11.07 10.31 3.67
CA VAL A 69 -11.28 11.40 4.62
C VAL A 69 -10.62 12.63 4.00
N ASP A 70 -11.43 13.64 3.69
CA ASP A 70 -10.91 14.94 3.31
C ASP A 70 -9.90 15.36 4.38
N LYS A 71 -8.73 15.85 3.97
CA LYS A 71 -7.64 16.27 4.88
C LYS A 71 -8.02 17.44 5.80
N ASN A 72 -9.28 17.87 5.77
CA ASN A 72 -9.87 18.87 6.66
C ASN A 72 -10.32 18.27 8.00
N ILE A 73 -9.56 17.33 8.56
CA ILE A 73 -9.71 17.00 9.98
C ILE A 73 -9.09 18.18 10.74
N ASN A 74 -9.92 19.16 11.09
CA ASN A 74 -9.52 20.25 11.98
C ASN A 74 -9.23 19.64 13.36
N THR A 75 -7.96 19.31 13.60
CA THR A 75 -7.43 18.82 14.87
C THR A 75 -7.19 19.96 15.87
N GLU A 76 -7.40 21.20 15.44
CA GLU A 76 -7.18 22.41 16.23
C GLU A 76 -8.39 22.63 17.18
N ALA A 77 -8.13 22.71 18.49
CA ALA A 77 -9.14 23.02 19.50
C ALA A 77 -9.34 24.54 19.61
N THR A 78 -10.52 25.00 20.06
CA THR A 78 -10.82 26.43 20.24
C THR A 78 -10.59 26.87 21.69
N ILE A 79 -10.12 28.10 21.89
CA ILE A 79 -9.91 28.73 23.21
C ILE A 79 -10.34 30.20 23.17
N SER A 80 -10.79 30.71 24.32
CA SER A 80 -11.16 32.12 24.52
C SER A 80 -9.90 32.97 24.77
N GLU A 81 -9.23 33.38 23.69
CA GLU A 81 -8.06 34.26 23.71
C GLU A 81 -8.26 35.38 22.67
N THR A 82 -8.04 36.63 23.08
CA THR A 82 -8.29 37.78 22.19
C THR A 82 -7.21 37.91 21.11
N CYS A 83 -7.64 37.93 19.84
CA CYS A 83 -6.72 38.10 18.73
C CYS A 83 -6.17 39.54 18.69
N PRO A 84 -4.84 39.75 18.74
CA PRO A 84 -4.25 41.08 18.78
C PRO A 84 -4.46 41.89 17.49
N LYS A 85 -4.84 41.23 16.39
CA LYS A 85 -5.02 41.88 15.08
C LYS A 85 -6.46 42.30 14.79
N CYS A 86 -7.45 41.48 15.16
CA CYS A 86 -8.86 41.72 14.81
C CYS A 86 -9.81 41.80 16.01
N GLY A 87 -9.32 41.58 17.23
CA GLY A 87 -10.12 41.69 18.45
C GLY A 87 -11.14 40.58 18.68
N ARG A 88 -11.10 39.49 17.90
CA ARG A 88 -11.97 38.31 18.12
C ARG A 88 -11.60 37.60 19.42
N GLU A 89 -12.58 37.20 20.21
CA GLU A 89 -12.40 36.56 21.53
C GLU A 89 -12.09 35.07 21.46
N GLU A 90 -12.40 34.40 20.34
CA GLU A 90 -12.13 32.97 20.15
C GLU A 90 -11.11 32.73 19.04
N VAL A 91 -10.13 31.87 19.32
CA VAL A 91 -9.11 31.42 18.36
C VAL A 91 -8.86 29.92 18.48
N ARG A 92 -8.34 29.32 17.41
CA ARG A 92 -7.90 27.93 17.42
C ARG A 92 -6.48 27.83 17.95
N PHE A 93 -6.16 26.79 18.71
CA PHE A 93 -4.83 26.54 19.21
C PHE A 93 -4.36 25.10 18.97
N THR A 94 -3.04 24.92 18.98
CA THR A 94 -2.38 23.61 18.95
C THR A 94 -1.14 23.67 19.82
N ALA A 95 -1.04 22.77 20.80
CA ALA A 95 0.13 22.67 21.67
C ALA A 95 1.11 21.65 21.08
N VAL A 96 2.37 22.04 20.92
CA VAL A 96 3.45 21.18 20.41
C VAL A 96 4.67 21.35 21.32
N GLN A 97 5.28 20.24 21.72
CA GLN A 97 6.57 20.28 22.41
C GLN A 97 7.68 20.41 21.37
N LEU A 98 8.37 21.55 21.37
CA LEU A 98 9.46 21.84 20.41
C LEU A 98 10.84 21.62 21.02
N ARG A 99 10.94 21.47 22.35
CA ARG A 99 12.20 21.41 23.09
C ARG A 99 12.26 20.20 24.02
N SER A 100 13.21 20.23 24.96
CA SER A 100 13.40 19.18 25.97
C SER A 100 12.12 18.96 26.80
N ALA A 101 11.96 17.75 27.33
CA ALA A 101 10.80 17.39 28.15
C ALA A 101 10.66 18.20 29.45
N ASP A 102 11.73 18.89 29.86
CA ASP A 102 11.79 19.74 31.05
C ASP A 102 11.24 21.16 30.80
N GLU A 103 11.02 21.55 29.54
CA GLU A 103 10.47 22.85 29.18
C GLU A 103 8.96 22.79 28.92
N GLY A 104 8.26 23.91 29.10
CA GLY A 104 6.84 24.04 28.78
C GLY A 104 6.55 23.86 27.29
N SER A 105 5.29 23.54 26.95
CA SER A 105 4.87 23.37 25.56
C SER A 105 4.73 24.71 24.84
N THR A 106 5.02 24.73 23.55
CA THR A 106 4.75 25.89 22.69
C THR A 106 3.31 25.81 22.17
N ILE A 107 2.53 26.86 22.41
CA ILE A 107 1.16 26.99 21.93
C ILE A 107 1.16 27.80 20.64
N PHE A 108 0.64 27.20 19.57
CA PHE A 108 0.39 27.86 18.29
C PHE A 108 -1.07 28.30 18.23
N TYR A 109 -1.32 29.60 18.17
CA TYR A 109 -2.64 30.17 17.98
C TYR A 109 -2.87 30.52 16.51
N LYS A 110 -4.11 30.34 16.06
CA LYS A 110 -4.57 30.64 14.71
C LYS A 110 -5.97 31.24 14.80
N CYS A 111 -6.07 32.52 14.46
CA CYS A 111 -7.35 33.19 14.33
C CYS A 111 -7.95 32.92 12.94
N ASP A 112 -9.29 32.93 12.84
CA ASP A 112 -9.99 32.84 11.55
C ASP A 112 -9.70 34.03 10.61
N CYS A 113 -9.14 35.14 11.12
CA CYS A 113 -8.65 36.23 10.28
C CYS A 113 -7.33 35.90 9.54
N GLY A 114 -6.77 34.71 9.77
CA GLY A 114 -5.52 34.24 9.18
C GLY A 114 -4.26 34.62 9.98
N TYR A 115 -4.39 35.40 11.06
CA TYR A 115 -3.27 35.72 11.95
C TYR A 115 -2.88 34.51 12.80
N LYS A 116 -1.58 34.22 12.84
CA LYS A 116 -0.98 33.13 13.60
C LYS A 116 0.10 33.69 14.51
N TRP A 117 0.15 33.25 15.75
CA TRP A 117 1.20 33.61 16.69
C TRP A 117 1.52 32.45 17.63
N THR A 118 2.67 32.54 18.28
CA THR A 118 3.18 31.51 19.19
C THR A 118 3.34 32.07 20.58
N GLN A 119 3.00 31.28 21.58
CA GLN A 119 3.28 31.55 22.98
C GLN A 119 4.07 30.38 23.56
N ASN A 120 5.18 30.69 24.21
CA ASN A 120 5.93 29.69 24.98
C ASN A 120 5.47 29.80 26.42
N ASN A 121 4.98 28.70 26.97
CA ASN A 121 4.76 28.54 28.41
C ASN A 121 6.04 28.06 29.10
#